data_AF-D0KPX6-F1
#
_entry.id   AF-D0KPX6-F1
#
_cell.length_a   1.000
_cell.length_b   1.000
_cell.length_c   1.000
_cell.angle_alpha   90.00
_cell.angle_beta   90.00
_cell.angle_gamma   90.00
#
_symmetry.space_group_name_H-M   'P 1'
#
loop_
_entity.id
_entity.type
_entity.pdbx_description
1 polymer ?
#
loop_
_entity_poly.entity_id
_entity_poly.type
_entity_poly.pdbx_seq_one_letter_code
_entity_poly.pdbx_strand_id
1 'polypeptide(L)'
;MAIGKTVLIVGAIILIVGIALFFIGGYLASSGLIKIVNTLSTASPTTLQPGSSQDLGVPSKLSILLYNTSSGQVLKILQEVNGTNQSVPQIAEKGYILALLSPKYDAIMVNNLTTPISVKYVLSQEFASSLINVALYTGLGFFLAIIGVIVLLVGLVLFLRGRGKRQ
;
A
#
# COMPACT_ATOMS: atom_id res chain seq x y z
N MET A 1 -20.55 -7.06 -40.72
CA MET A 1 -21.27 -6.46 -39.57
C MET A 1 -20.97 -7.15 -38.22
N ALA A 2 -20.44 -8.38 -38.20
CA ALA A 2 -20.16 -9.13 -36.96
C ALA A 2 -18.93 -8.62 -36.18
N ILE A 3 -17.83 -8.29 -36.85
CA ILE A 3 -16.54 -7.99 -36.20
C ILE A 3 -16.61 -6.79 -35.25
N GLY A 4 -17.23 -5.67 -35.67
CA GLY A 4 -17.35 -4.49 -34.81
C GLY A 4 -18.18 -4.72 -33.54
N LYS A 5 -19.25 -5.54 -33.62
CA LYS A 5 -20.03 -5.94 -32.44
C LYS A 5 -19.23 -6.83 -31.50
N THR A 6 -18.51 -7.82 -32.04
CA THR A 6 -17.67 -8.72 -31.24
C THR A 6 -16.56 -7.95 -30.52
N VAL A 7 -15.88 -7.02 -31.21
CA VAL A 7 -14.82 -6.18 -30.61
C VAL A 7 -15.38 -5.29 -29.50
N LEU A 8 -16.56 -4.70 -29.68
CA LEU A 8 -17.23 -3.92 -28.63
C LEU A 8 -17.56 -4.76 -27.40
N ILE A 9 -18.06 -5.99 -27.59
CA ILE A 9 -18.37 -6.91 -26.49
C ILE A 9 -17.09 -7.29 -25.73
N VAL A 10 -16.02 -7.63 -26.45
CA VAL A 10 -14.72 -7.96 -25.84
C VAL A 10 -14.16 -6.77 -25.07
N GLY A 11 -14.21 -5.56 -25.63
CA GLY A 11 -13.78 -4.34 -24.95
C GLY A 11 -14.58 -4.05 -23.69
N ALA A 12 -15.90 -4.25 -23.72
CA ALA A 12 -16.77 -4.09 -22.54
C ALA A 12 -16.42 -5.10 -21.43
N ILE A 13 -16.18 -6.37 -21.78
CA ILE A 13 -15.79 -7.40 -20.80
C ILE A 13 -14.45 -7.03 -20.15
N ILE A 14 -13.45 -6.67 -20.95
CA ILE A 14 -12.12 -6.27 -20.44
C ILE A 14 -12.25 -5.06 -19.51
N LEU A 15 -13.07 -4.08 -19.87
CA LEU A 15 -13.32 -2.90 -19.05
C LEU A 15 -13.97 -3.26 -17.71
N ILE A 16 -15.02 -4.08 -17.72
CA ILE A 16 -15.70 -4.51 -16.49
C ILE A 16 -14.74 -5.27 -15.57
N VAL A 17 -13.94 -6.18 -16.11
CA VAL A 17 -12.94 -6.93 -15.34
C VAL A 17 -11.88 -5.97 -14.77
N GLY A 18 -11.39 -5.02 -15.56
CA GLY A 18 -10.41 -4.03 -15.10
C GLY A 18 -10.93 -3.17 -13.96
N ILE A 19 -12.16 -2.67 -14.08
CA ILE A 19 -12.84 -1.89 -13.03
C ILE A 19 -13.03 -2.74 -11.77
N ALA A 20 -13.52 -3.98 -11.90
CA ALA A 20 -13.72 -4.87 -10.77
C ALA A 20 -12.41 -5.12 -10.01
N LEU A 21 -11.31 -5.42 -10.71
CA LEU A 21 -10.00 -5.62 -10.11
C LEU A 21 -9.48 -4.37 -9.39
N PHE A 22 -9.72 -3.18 -9.96
CA PHE A 22 -9.33 -1.92 -9.33
C PHE A 22 -10.04 -1.70 -7.98
N PHE A 23 -11.36 -1.92 -7.94
CA PHE A 23 -12.14 -1.79 -6.70
C PHE A 23 -11.80 -2.88 -5.68
N ILE A 24 -11.57 -4.11 -6.12
CA ILE A 24 -11.11 -5.20 -5.23
C ILE A 24 -9.77 -4.83 -4.58
N GLY A 25 -8.81 -4.33 -5.37
CA GLY A 25 -7.53 -3.85 -4.85
C GLY A 25 -7.71 -2.74 -3.81
N GLY A 26 -8.53 -1.72 -4.11
CA GLY A 26 -8.82 -0.63 -3.18
C GLY A 26 -9.49 -1.10 -1.87
N TYR A 27 -10.44 -2.02 -1.95
CA TYR A 27 -11.10 -2.60 -0.78
C TYR A 27 -10.11 -3.36 0.11
N LEU A 28 -9.28 -4.23 -0.47
CA LEU A 28 -8.24 -4.97 0.27
C LEU A 28 -7.26 -4.03 0.96
N ALA A 29 -6.84 -2.95 0.29
CA ALA A 29 -5.99 -1.91 0.88
C ALA A 29 -6.62 -1.29 2.13
N SER A 30 -7.87 -0.84 2.00
CA SER A 30 -8.59 -0.14 3.07
C SER A 30 -8.84 -1.05 4.28
N SER A 31 -9.27 -2.29 4.06
CA SER A 31 -9.52 -3.25 5.13
C SER A 31 -8.24 -3.61 5.90
N GLY A 32 -7.11 -3.75 5.20
CA GLY A 32 -5.80 -3.98 5.82
C GLY A 32 -5.34 -2.81 6.68
N LEU A 33 -5.51 -1.58 6.19
CA LEU A 33 -5.23 -0.34 6.94
C LEU A 33 -6.07 -0.27 8.22
N ILE A 34 -7.38 -0.47 8.11
CA ILE A 34 -8.31 -0.44 9.25
C ILE A 34 -7.89 -1.47 10.31
N LYS A 35 -7.53 -2.69 9.89
CA LYS A 35 -7.08 -3.74 10.82
C LYS A 35 -5.86 -3.28 11.62
N ILE A 36 -4.84 -2.72 10.97
CA ILE A 36 -3.63 -2.27 11.69
C ILE A 36 -3.90 -1.08 12.59
N VAL A 37 -4.66 -0.09 12.11
CA VAL A 37 -5.00 1.08 12.92
C VAL A 37 -5.77 0.66 14.18
N ASN A 38 -6.71 -0.28 14.04
CA ASN A 38 -7.42 -0.85 15.18
C ASN A 38 -6.46 -1.58 16.14
N THR A 39 -5.56 -2.43 15.63
CA THR A 39 -4.54 -3.09 16.47
C THR A 39 -3.68 -2.07 17.22
N LEU A 40 -3.27 -0.99 16.55
CA LEU A 40 -2.47 0.07 17.15
C LEU A 40 -3.25 0.83 18.24
N SER A 41 -4.54 1.07 18.03
CA SER A 41 -5.38 1.73 19.03
C SER A 41 -5.43 0.97 20.35
N THR A 42 -5.47 -0.37 20.26
CA THR A 42 -5.49 -1.31 21.39
C THR A 42 -4.10 -1.68 21.93
N ALA A 43 -3.02 -1.26 21.26
CA ALA A 43 -1.67 -1.57 21.70
C ALA A 43 -1.33 -0.87 23.02
N SER A 44 -0.60 -1.57 23.88
CA SER A 44 -0.11 -1.02 25.14
C SER A 44 0.96 0.04 24.86
N PRO A 45 0.88 1.21 25.52
CA PRO A 45 1.92 2.22 25.39
C PRO A 45 3.21 1.79 26.08
N THR A 46 4.34 2.00 25.40
CA THR A 46 5.68 1.87 25.96
C THR A 46 6.30 3.26 26.10
N THR A 47 6.82 3.58 27.29
CA THR A 47 7.49 4.86 27.53
C THR A 47 8.97 4.72 27.23
N LEU A 48 9.47 5.56 26.31
CA LEU A 48 10.88 5.64 25.95
C LEU A 48 11.50 6.88 26.57
N GLN A 49 12.55 6.67 27.37
CA GLN A 49 13.38 7.74 27.92
C GLN A 49 14.23 8.39 26.81
N PRO A 50 14.65 9.65 26.98
CA PRO A 50 15.58 10.30 26.04
C PRO A 50 16.82 9.44 25.77
N GLY A 51 17.14 9.21 24.50
CA GLY A 51 18.26 8.38 24.07
C GLY A 51 18.09 6.87 24.26
N SER A 52 17.02 6.41 24.93
CA SER A 52 16.72 4.98 25.04
C SER A 52 16.20 4.41 23.72
N SER A 53 16.45 3.12 23.53
CA SER A 53 15.98 2.35 22.38
C SER A 53 14.99 1.26 22.80
N GLN A 54 14.02 1.02 21.93
CA GLN A 54 13.18 -0.17 21.94
C GLN A 54 13.61 -1.07 20.80
N ASP A 55 13.93 -2.31 21.13
CA ASP A 55 14.17 -3.35 20.14
C ASP A 55 12.84 -3.74 19.46
N LEU A 56 12.84 -3.74 18.13
CA LEU A 56 11.73 -4.17 17.27
C LEU A 56 12.00 -5.57 16.67
N GLY A 57 13.21 -6.09 16.86
CA GLY A 57 13.70 -7.37 16.39
C GLY A 57 13.99 -7.41 14.89
N VAL A 58 14.33 -8.61 14.43
CA VAL A 58 14.64 -8.87 13.01
C VAL A 58 13.37 -9.34 12.29
N PRO A 59 12.79 -8.52 11.39
CA PRO A 59 11.66 -8.96 10.60
C PRO A 59 12.06 -10.05 9.60
N SER A 60 11.28 -11.13 9.56
CA SER A 60 11.49 -12.27 8.65
C SER A 60 11.05 -11.98 7.21
N LYS A 61 10.19 -10.99 7.02
CA LYS A 61 9.69 -10.49 5.72
C LYS A 61 9.66 -8.96 5.74
N LEU A 62 9.46 -8.35 4.57
CA LEU A 62 9.15 -6.92 4.50
C LEU A 62 8.01 -6.60 5.48
N SER A 63 8.23 -5.62 6.36
CA SER A 63 7.34 -5.34 7.47
C SER A 63 7.04 -3.86 7.56
N ILE A 64 5.79 -3.52 7.88
CA ILE A 64 5.40 -2.14 8.14
C ILE A 64 5.34 -1.94 9.64
N LEU A 65 6.11 -0.96 10.10
CA LEU A 65 6.00 -0.41 11.44
C LEU A 65 5.05 0.78 11.37
N LEU A 66 3.91 0.68 12.05
CA LEU A 66 3.02 1.81 12.29
C LEU A 66 3.12 2.17 13.77
N TYR A 67 3.40 3.42 14.08
CA TYR A 67 3.45 3.90 15.46
C TYR A 67 2.85 5.28 15.60
N ASN A 68 2.43 5.61 16.83
CA ASN A 68 2.08 6.97 17.20
C ASN A 68 2.77 7.35 18.51
N THR A 69 2.99 8.64 18.70
CA THR A 69 3.67 9.17 19.88
C THR A 69 2.76 10.17 20.59
N SER A 70 2.91 10.29 21.92
CA SER A 70 2.10 11.21 22.71
C SER A 70 2.25 12.69 22.31
N SER A 71 3.37 13.08 21.69
CA SER A 71 3.60 14.43 21.18
C SER A 71 3.40 14.56 19.66
N GLY A 72 3.11 13.47 18.95
CA GLY A 72 3.04 13.45 17.48
C GLY A 72 4.38 13.63 16.77
N GLN A 73 5.50 13.68 17.51
CA GLN A 73 6.84 13.81 16.94
C GLN A 73 7.39 12.46 16.46
N VAL A 74 8.18 12.51 15.41
CA VAL A 74 8.82 11.35 14.76
C VAL A 74 10.02 10.89 15.59
N LEU A 75 10.09 9.59 15.84
CA LEU A 75 11.26 8.95 16.47
C LEU A 75 12.26 8.49 15.41
N LYS A 76 13.50 8.23 15.83
CA LYS A 76 14.51 7.71 14.93
C LYS A 76 14.38 6.19 14.83
N ILE A 77 14.11 5.68 13.62
CA ILE A 77 14.10 4.24 13.34
C ILE A 77 15.40 3.88 12.62
N LEU A 78 16.11 2.89 13.15
CA LEU A 78 17.38 2.43 12.62
C LEU A 78 17.30 0.94 12.27
N GLN A 79 17.97 0.55 11.19
CA GLN A 79 18.25 -0.84 10.88
C GLN A 79 19.75 -1.08 10.78
N GLU A 80 20.24 -2.15 11.41
CA GLU A 80 21.64 -2.54 11.33
C GLU A 80 21.93 -3.25 10.00
N VAL A 81 22.58 -2.54 9.07
CA VAL A 81 22.96 -3.06 7.76
C VAL A 81 24.47 -3.17 7.71
N ASN A 82 24.98 -4.40 7.64
CA ASN A 82 26.43 -4.70 7.58
C ASN A 82 27.22 -4.05 8.74
N GLY A 83 26.71 -4.11 9.98
CA GLY A 83 27.37 -3.52 11.15
C GLY A 83 27.22 -2.01 11.27
N THR A 84 26.40 -1.37 10.44
CA THR A 84 26.13 0.08 10.48
C THR A 84 24.65 0.36 10.64
N ASN A 85 24.29 1.20 11.61
CA ASN A 85 22.93 1.67 11.81
C ASN A 85 22.53 2.68 10.74
N GLN A 86 21.63 2.29 9.85
CA GLN A 86 21.07 3.13 8.80
C GLN A 86 19.68 3.62 9.19
N SER A 87 19.39 4.90 8.92
CA SER A 87 18.05 5.44 9.17
C SER A 87 17.06 4.88 8.16
N VAL A 88 15.94 4.36 8.66
CA VAL A 88 14.85 3.92 7.81
C VAL A 88 14.04 5.13 7.34
N PRO A 89 13.59 5.17 6.07
CA PRO A 89 12.65 6.19 5.59
C PRO A 89 11.33 6.12 6.35
N GLN A 90 10.80 7.29 6.74
CA GLN A 90 9.55 7.39 7.50
C GLN A 90 8.61 8.41 6.87
N ILE A 91 7.32 8.11 6.93
CA ILE A 91 6.24 9.00 6.50
C ILE A 91 5.39 9.30 7.73
N ALA A 92 5.21 10.59 8.04
CA ALA A 92 4.40 11.04 9.16
C ALA A 92 3.14 11.75 8.64
N GLU A 93 1.97 11.29 9.07
CA GLU A 93 0.69 11.91 8.72
C GLU A 93 -0.29 11.84 9.89
N LYS A 94 -0.89 12.99 10.25
CA LYS A 94 -1.99 13.11 11.23
C LYS A 94 -1.78 12.31 12.53
N GLY A 95 -0.58 12.41 13.11
CA GLY A 95 -0.25 11.77 14.39
C GLY A 95 0.14 10.29 14.29
N TYR A 96 0.17 9.72 13.09
CA TYR A 96 0.69 8.39 12.81
C TYR A 96 1.99 8.50 12.03
N ILE A 97 2.93 7.61 12.32
CA ILE A 97 4.18 7.47 11.60
C ILE A 97 4.30 6.05 11.07
N LEU A 98 4.62 5.93 9.79
CA LEU A 98 4.87 4.70 9.06
C LEU A 98 6.35 4.58 8.72
N ALA A 99 6.94 3.41 8.96
CA ALA A 99 8.27 3.04 8.51
C ALA A 99 8.23 1.68 7.82
N LEU A 100 9.01 1.51 6.75
CA LEU A 100 9.12 0.24 6.02
C LEU A 100 10.42 -0.46 6.43
N LEU A 101 10.30 -1.57 7.16
CA LEU A 101 11.43 -2.33 7.65
C LEU A 101 11.80 -3.43 6.65
N SER A 102 13.07 -3.43 6.26
CA SER A 102 13.62 -4.45 5.39
C SER A 102 13.86 -5.76 6.15
N PRO A 103 13.64 -6.94 5.53
CA PRO A 103 13.90 -8.21 6.17
C PRO A 103 15.40 -8.39 6.46
N LYS A 104 15.72 -9.26 7.43
CA LYS A 104 17.10 -9.68 7.81
C LYS A 104 17.95 -8.67 8.59
N TYR A 105 17.51 -7.43 8.72
CA TYR A 105 18.23 -6.41 9.48
C TYR A 105 17.53 -6.15 10.80
N ASP A 106 18.30 -6.14 11.88
CA ASP A 106 17.77 -5.82 13.20
C ASP A 106 17.28 -4.38 13.24
N ALA A 107 16.11 -4.15 13.81
CA ALA A 107 15.43 -2.87 13.79
C ALA A 107 15.25 -2.32 15.21
N ILE A 108 15.62 -1.07 15.40
CA ILE A 108 15.46 -0.39 16.69
C ILE A 108 14.74 0.95 16.52
N MET A 109 13.91 1.28 17.50
CA MET A 109 13.26 2.57 17.64
C MET A 109 13.94 3.35 18.75
N VAL A 110 14.46 4.54 18.44
CA VAL A 110 15.22 5.36 19.39
C VAL A 110 14.50 6.68 19.65
N ASN A 111 14.33 7.02 20.93
CA ASN A 111 13.85 8.33 21.31
C ASN A 111 14.97 9.38 21.14
N ASN A 112 14.94 10.10 20.03
CA ASN A 112 15.86 11.21 19.73
C ASN A 112 15.40 12.57 20.29
N LEU A 113 14.41 12.57 21.18
CA LEU A 113 13.88 13.77 21.82
C LEU A 113 14.49 13.94 23.22
N THR A 114 14.37 15.15 23.78
CA THR A 114 14.90 15.50 25.10
C THR A 114 13.99 15.11 26.26
N THR A 115 12.75 14.68 25.99
CA THR A 115 11.75 14.31 26.99
C THR A 115 11.32 12.86 26.84
N PRO A 116 10.90 12.19 27.94
CA PRO A 116 10.29 10.88 27.85
C PRO A 116 9.03 10.93 26.97
N ILE A 117 8.81 9.90 26.15
CA ILE A 117 7.68 9.85 25.23
C ILE A 117 7.00 8.50 25.27
N SER A 118 5.67 8.52 25.31
CA SER A 118 4.87 7.31 25.21
C SER A 118 4.62 6.98 23.75
N VAL A 119 4.89 5.74 23.37
CA VAL A 119 4.73 5.23 22.01
C VAL A 119 3.84 4.01 22.02
N LYS A 120 2.86 3.96 21.12
CA LYS A 120 2.23 2.70 20.73
C LYS A 120 2.74 2.35 19.35
N TYR A 121 3.02 1.07 19.12
CA TYR A 121 3.51 0.60 17.83
C TYR A 121 2.95 -0.78 17.49
N VAL A 122 2.88 -1.06 16.19
CA VAL A 122 2.50 -2.35 15.62
C VAL A 122 3.42 -2.66 14.45
N LEU A 123 3.92 -3.89 14.42
CA LEU A 123 4.65 -4.45 13.30
C LEU A 123 3.73 -5.39 12.52
N SER A 124 3.53 -5.14 11.23
CA SER A 124 2.70 -5.98 10.36
C SER A 124 3.45 -6.42 9.11
N GLN A 125 3.73 -7.72 9.03
CA GLN A 125 4.29 -8.35 7.82
C GLN A 125 3.20 -8.73 6.81
N GLU A 126 2.03 -9.13 7.32
CA GLU A 126 0.86 -9.50 6.50
C GLU A 126 0.42 -8.32 5.64
N PHE A 127 0.35 -7.13 6.23
CA PHE A 127 -0.09 -5.96 5.52
C PHE A 127 0.94 -5.47 4.50
N ALA A 128 2.24 -5.55 4.80
CA ALA A 128 3.28 -5.23 3.83
C ALA A 128 3.17 -6.14 2.59
N SER A 129 2.94 -7.43 2.81
CA SER A 129 2.71 -8.40 1.72
C SER A 129 1.40 -8.11 0.97
N SER A 130 0.34 -7.74 1.70
CA SER A 130 -0.96 -7.38 1.13
C SER A 130 -0.89 -6.12 0.27
N LEU A 131 -0.13 -5.09 0.67
CA LEU A 131 0.04 -3.86 -0.10
C LEU A 131 0.71 -4.11 -1.46
N ILE A 132 1.65 -5.05 -1.54
CA ILE A 132 2.25 -5.43 -2.82
C ILE A 132 1.19 -6.05 -3.73
N ASN A 133 0.40 -6.99 -3.21
CA ASN A 133 -0.68 -7.61 -3.97
C ASN A 133 -1.76 -6.59 -4.39
N VAL A 134 -2.12 -5.67 -3.50
CA VAL A 134 -3.02 -4.55 -3.77
C VAL A 134 -2.49 -3.70 -4.91
N ALA A 135 -1.22 -3.29 -4.86
CA ALA A 135 -0.61 -2.48 -5.91
C ALA A 135 -0.64 -3.20 -7.27
N LEU A 136 -0.43 -4.52 -7.27
CA LEU A 136 -0.58 -5.35 -8.48
C LEU A 136 -2.03 -5.37 -8.97
N TYR A 137 -3.02 -5.64 -8.12
CA TYR A 137 -4.44 -5.69 -8.52
C TYR A 137 -4.94 -4.33 -9.02
N THR A 138 -4.63 -3.25 -8.30
CA THR A 138 -5.02 -1.89 -8.67
C THR A 138 -4.31 -1.45 -9.96
N GLY A 139 -3.02 -1.74 -10.11
CA GLY A 139 -2.25 -1.42 -11.31
C GLY A 139 -2.71 -2.20 -12.55
N LEU A 140 -2.90 -3.52 -12.41
CA LEU A 140 -3.44 -4.37 -13.48
C LEU A 140 -4.87 -3.97 -13.84
N GLY A 141 -5.72 -3.69 -12.85
CA GLY A 141 -7.08 -3.22 -13.06
C GLY A 141 -7.13 -1.90 -13.84
N PHE A 142 -6.27 -0.94 -13.47
CA PHE A 142 -6.13 0.34 -14.18
C PHE A 142 -5.67 0.14 -15.63
N PHE A 143 -4.66 -0.71 -15.85
CA PHE A 143 -4.14 -1.00 -17.19
C PHE A 143 -5.17 -1.70 -18.07
N LEU A 144 -5.89 -2.70 -17.54
CA LEU A 144 -6.98 -3.39 -18.23
C LEU A 144 -8.13 -2.44 -18.56
N ALA A 145 -8.47 -1.52 -17.64
CA ALA A 145 -9.50 -0.52 -17.91
C ALA A 145 -9.11 0.38 -19.10
N ILE A 146 -7.85 0.84 -19.17
CA ILE A 146 -7.35 1.62 -20.31
C ILE A 146 -7.44 0.83 -21.61
N ILE A 147 -6.98 -0.43 -21.62
CA ILE A 147 -7.09 -1.30 -22.80
C ILE A 147 -8.55 -1.48 -23.21
N GLY A 148 -9.45 -1.72 -22.26
CA GLY A 148 -10.88 -1.86 -22.49
C GLY A 148 -11.47 -0.62 -23.17
N VAL A 149 -11.10 0.57 -22.71
CA VAL A 149 -11.51 1.85 -23.35
C VAL A 149 -10.99 1.95 -24.78
N ILE A 150 -9.71 1.64 -25.03
CA ILE A 150 -9.13 1.69 -26.38
C ILE A 150 -9.84 0.71 -27.32
N VAL A 151 -10.07 -0.54 -26.88
CA VAL A 151 -10.77 -1.56 -27.66
C VAL A 151 -12.21 -1.14 -27.94
N LEU A 152 -12.90 -0.51 -26.99
CA LEU A 152 -14.23 0.06 -27.21
C LEU A 152 -14.22 1.17 -28.27
N LEU A 153 -13.25 2.08 -28.24
CA LEU A 153 -13.12 3.14 -29.25
C LEU A 153 -12.87 2.55 -30.65
N VAL A 154 -11.95 1.58 -30.77
CA VAL A 154 -11.68 0.89 -32.03
C VAL A 154 -12.91 0.13 -32.51
N GLY A 155 -13.58 -0.60 -31.63
CA GLY A 155 -14.82 -1.31 -31.92
C GLY A 155 -15.93 -0.38 -32.41
N LEU A 156 -16.07 0.79 -31.80
CA LEU A 156 -17.03 1.82 -32.18
C LEU A 156 -16.74 2.36 -33.58
N VAL A 157 -15.48 2.72 -33.87
CA VAL A 157 -15.06 3.19 -35.20
C VAL A 157 -15.33 2.14 -36.28
N LEU A 158 -14.99 0.87 -36.03
CA LEU A 158 -15.25 -0.23 -36.95
C LEU A 158 -16.75 -0.49 -37.14
N PHE A 159 -17.55 -0.35 -36.08
CA PHE A 159 -18.99 -0.50 -36.15
C PHE A 159 -19.64 0.61 -36.98
N LEU A 160 -19.23 1.87 -36.79
CA LEU A 160 -19.74 3.02 -37.53
C LEU A 160 -19.34 2.97 -39.02
N ARG A 161 -18.07 2.65 -39.34
CA ARG A 161 -17.62 2.46 -40.74
C ARG A 161 -18.34 1.30 -41.43
N GLY A 162 -18.65 0.23 -40.71
CA GLY A 162 -19.41 -0.91 -41.24
C GLY A 162 -20.88 -0.60 -41.55
N ARG A 163 -21.46 0.45 -40.94
CA ARG A 163 -22.80 0.98 -41.27
C ARG A 163 -22.77 1.95 -42.43
N GLY A 164 -21.75 2.81 -42.54
CA GLY A 164 -21.63 3.80 -43.61
C GLY A 164 -21.45 3.22 -45.01
N LYS A 165 -20.92 2.00 -45.14
CA LYS A 165 -20.80 1.28 -46.44
C LYS A 165 -22.10 0.63 -46.94
N ARG A 166 -23.23 0.80 -46.23
CA ARG A 166 -24.54 0.24 -46.59
C ARG A 166 -25.55 1.30 -47.06
N GLN A 167 -25.13 2.55 -47.21
CA GLN A 167 -25.84 3.58 -47.96
C GLN A 167 -25.17 3.73 -49.32
#